data_AF-A0A5B9DE31-F1
#
_entry.id   AF-A0A5B9DE31-F1
#
_cell.length_a   1.000
_cell.length_b   1.000
_cell.length_c   1.000
_cell.angle_alpha   90.00
_cell.angle_beta   90.00
_cell.angle_gamma   90.00
#
_symmetry.space_group_name_H-M   'P 1'
#
loop_
_entity.id
_entity.type
_entity.pdbx_description
1 polymer ?
#
loop_
_entity_poly.entity_id
_entity_poly.type
_entity_poly.pdbx_seq_one_letter_code
_entity_poly.pdbx_strand_id
1 'polypeptide(L)'
;MIKHVNILTLDGKSLLFREYGATKVDQDLLAGFMSAFSGFMKEISRSEIKSTVTGNSKFIYSFTDQIMIVICTDIKDNEEEIYPILETIFSQFLEKYSDLFKNNKWDGERTIFKEFKENVDKIVLGPIKVSILGYGGVGKTTLTKLIIGEEINLEYVPTITADIATFDKMGKRSIVLWDFAGQIQFTDLWDSLLKETRIVLLVTDSSYKNVQDTKKIMEKFIEKDSNMLIIGIANKQDLQNKLSTKFVEKILNVPTFGMIAINPNYRIMIHEILNEFIEKINKIDGFID
;
A
#
# COMPACT_ATOMS: atom_id res chain seq x y z
N MET A 1 12.04 4.69 4.17
CA MET A 1 10.66 5.19 4.06
C MET A 1 10.71 6.65 3.65
N ILE A 2 9.87 7.06 2.70
CA ILE A 2 9.77 8.47 2.32
C ILE A 2 9.26 9.27 3.52
N LYS A 3 9.95 10.36 3.86
CA LYS A 3 9.60 11.29 4.95
C LYS A 3 8.73 12.44 4.46
N HIS A 4 9.05 13.00 3.29
CA HIS A 4 8.24 14.04 2.66
C HIS A 4 8.55 14.16 1.19
N VAL A 5 7.59 14.71 0.46
CA VAL A 5 7.70 15.11 -0.94
C VAL A 5 7.39 16.59 -1.04
N ASN A 6 8.25 17.34 -1.72
CA ASN A 6 8.08 18.76 -1.99
C ASN A 6 8.20 19.04 -3.47
N ILE A 7 7.23 19.76 -4.03
CA ILE A 7 7.26 20.29 -5.38
C ILE A 7 7.45 21.79 -5.26
N LEU A 8 8.53 22.29 -5.84
CA LEU A 8 9.04 23.65 -5.71
C LEU A 8 9.20 24.26 -7.09
N THR A 9 9.04 25.57 -7.19
CA THR A 9 9.65 26.34 -8.29
C THR A 9 11.15 26.48 -8.06
N LEU A 10 11.92 26.80 -9.11
CA LEU A 10 13.37 26.99 -8.97
C LEU A 10 13.77 28.19 -8.08
N ASP A 11 12.90 29.18 -7.89
CA ASP A 11 13.08 30.28 -6.94
C ASP A 11 12.71 29.90 -5.49
N GLY A 12 12.41 28.62 -5.23
CA GLY A 12 12.20 28.09 -3.88
C GLY A 12 10.78 28.17 -3.36
N LYS A 13 9.79 28.58 -4.16
CA LYS A 13 8.38 28.61 -3.71
C LYS A 13 7.81 27.20 -3.72
N SER A 14 7.30 26.76 -2.56
CA SER A 14 6.59 25.49 -2.47
C SER A 14 5.20 25.56 -3.09
N LEU A 15 5.00 24.73 -4.10
CA LEU A 15 3.75 24.49 -4.81
C LEU A 15 2.92 23.44 -4.08
N LEU A 16 3.57 22.38 -3.61
CA LEU A 16 2.95 21.26 -2.91
C LEU A 16 3.96 20.66 -1.93
N PHE A 17 3.50 20.39 -0.71
CA PHE A 17 4.27 19.68 0.31
C PHE A 17 3.40 18.58 0.90
N ARG A 18 3.98 17.38 1.01
CA ARG A 18 3.39 16.21 1.67
C ARG A 18 4.39 15.59 2.62
N GLU A 19 3.92 15.25 3.81
CA GLU A 19 4.70 14.64 4.87
C GLU A 19 4.18 13.23 5.14
N TYR A 20 5.12 12.31 5.35
CA TYR A 20 4.90 10.89 5.58
C TYR A 20 5.79 10.47 6.75
N GLY A 21 5.20 10.09 7.88
CA GLY A 21 5.94 9.72 9.11
C GLY A 21 5.83 10.75 10.24
N ALA A 22 6.43 10.42 11.39
CA ALA A 22 6.16 11.10 12.66
C ALA A 22 7.08 12.31 12.98
N THR A 23 8.21 12.45 12.30
CA THR A 23 9.17 13.53 12.54
C THR A 23 8.87 14.74 11.67
N LYS A 24 8.45 15.83 12.32
CA LYS A 24 8.29 17.14 11.67
C LYS A 24 9.56 17.54 10.93
N VAL A 25 9.41 17.84 9.65
CA VAL A 25 10.49 18.41 8.84
C VAL A 25 10.86 19.78 9.38
N ASP A 26 12.15 19.97 9.63
CA ASP A 26 12.69 21.28 9.97
C ASP A 26 12.67 22.19 8.73
N GLN A 27 11.84 23.24 8.77
CA GLN A 27 11.69 24.19 7.66
C GLN A 27 12.99 24.97 7.40
N ASP A 28 13.83 25.17 8.42
CA ASP A 28 15.11 25.85 8.29
C ASP A 28 16.12 24.99 7.51
N LEU A 29 16.01 23.67 7.63
CA LEU A 29 16.85 22.72 6.89
C LEU A 29 16.47 22.68 5.39
N LEU A 30 15.17 22.80 5.09
CA LEU A 30 14.64 22.93 3.73
C LEU A 30 15.06 24.27 3.10
N ALA A 31 14.99 25.37 3.84
CA ALA A 31 15.42 26.68 3.39
C ALA A 31 16.95 26.75 3.16
N GLY A 32 17.73 26.19 4.09
CA GLY A 32 19.18 26.06 3.96
C GLY A 32 19.60 25.22 2.76
N PHE A 33 18.91 24.09 2.51
CA PHE A 33 19.08 23.30 1.29
C PHE A 33 18.80 24.16 0.05
N MET A 34 17.63 24.76 -0.07
CA MET A 34 17.26 25.54 -1.26
C MET A 34 18.21 26.71 -1.53
N SER A 35 18.70 27.37 -0.48
CA SER A 35 19.68 28.45 -0.61
C SER A 35 21.01 27.95 -1.17
N ALA A 36 21.58 26.87 -0.62
CA ALA A 36 22.82 26.27 -1.10
C ALA A 36 22.67 25.67 -2.51
N PHE A 37 21.48 25.18 -2.83
CA PHE A 37 21.18 24.42 -4.02
C PHE A 37 20.94 25.30 -5.27
N SER A 38 20.38 26.51 -5.08
CA SER A 38 20.11 27.47 -6.16
C SER A 38 21.33 27.88 -7.02
N GLY A 39 22.51 27.95 -6.40
CA GLY A 39 23.77 28.28 -7.10
C GLY A 39 24.26 27.13 -7.98
N PHE A 40 24.16 25.90 -7.47
CA PHE A 40 24.61 24.66 -8.11
C PHE A 40 23.76 24.29 -9.34
N MET A 41 22.46 24.58 -9.30
CA MET A 41 21.50 24.29 -10.36
C MET A 41 21.82 24.92 -11.72
N LYS A 42 22.59 26.02 -11.75
CA LYS A 42 22.97 26.70 -12.99
C LYS A 42 24.01 25.95 -13.82
N GLU A 43 24.73 25.00 -13.23
CA GLU A 43 25.95 24.42 -13.81
C GLU A 43 25.79 22.96 -14.28
N ILE A 44 24.59 22.36 -14.18
CA ILE A 44 24.44 20.90 -14.31
C ILE A 44 23.40 20.51 -15.36
N SER A 45 23.57 19.30 -15.91
CA SER A 45 22.61 18.64 -16.79
C SER A 45 21.21 18.61 -16.18
N ARG A 46 20.25 18.93 -17.06
CA ARG A 46 18.82 18.99 -16.78
C ARG A 46 18.26 17.56 -16.78
N SER A 47 17.28 17.30 -15.92
CA SER A 47 16.50 16.04 -15.91
C SER A 47 17.21 14.77 -15.39
N GLU A 48 18.45 14.86 -14.89
CA GLU A 48 19.07 13.75 -14.15
C GLU A 48 18.60 13.73 -12.69
N ILE A 49 18.25 12.54 -12.19
CA ILE A 49 18.00 12.32 -10.76
C ILE A 49 19.33 12.42 -10.02
N LYS A 50 19.33 13.19 -8.93
CA LYS A 50 20.50 13.37 -8.08
C LYS A 50 20.10 13.19 -6.62
N SER A 51 21.07 12.88 -5.78
CA SER A 51 20.89 12.77 -4.34
C SER A 51 21.92 13.60 -3.58
N THR A 52 21.52 14.11 -2.41
CA THR A 52 22.40 14.81 -1.46
C THR A 52 22.04 14.41 -0.05
N VAL A 53 23.02 14.37 0.84
CA VAL A 53 22.82 14.06 2.26
C VAL A 53 23.07 15.32 3.09
N THR A 54 22.08 15.68 3.91
CA THR A 54 22.17 16.82 4.84
C THR A 54 21.65 16.38 6.20
N GLY A 55 22.48 16.49 7.24
CA GLY A 55 22.14 16.01 8.58
C GLY A 55 21.88 14.50 8.58
N ASN A 56 20.71 14.08 9.09
CA ASN A 56 20.28 12.67 9.14
C ASN A 56 19.30 12.30 8.02
N SER A 57 19.23 13.13 6.98
CA SER A 57 18.28 12.96 5.88
C SER A 57 18.98 12.94 4.54
N LYS A 58 18.43 12.14 3.65
CA LYS A 58 18.81 12.08 2.24
C LYS A 58 17.74 12.77 1.41
N PHE A 59 18.15 13.57 0.44
CA PHE A 59 17.30 14.33 -0.46
C PHE A 59 17.57 13.87 -1.89
N ILE A 60 16.55 13.31 -2.53
CA ILE A 60 16.59 12.77 -3.88
C ILE A 60 15.70 13.67 -4.73
N TYR A 61 16.19 14.18 -5.85
CA TYR A 61 15.48 15.21 -6.58
C TYR A 61 15.72 15.16 -8.08
N SER A 62 14.76 15.72 -8.83
CA SER A 62 14.83 15.99 -10.26
C SER A 62 14.20 17.35 -10.56
N PHE A 63 14.60 17.98 -11.66
CA PHE A 63 14.17 19.34 -11.97
C PHE A 63 14.13 19.62 -13.48
N THR A 64 13.29 20.59 -13.85
CA THR A 64 13.27 21.27 -15.14
C THR A 64 13.74 22.72 -14.99
N ASP A 65 13.65 23.52 -16.05
CA ASP A 65 13.92 24.96 -16.01
C ASP A 65 12.95 25.76 -15.11
N GLN A 66 11.88 25.14 -14.62
CA GLN A 66 10.79 25.86 -13.93
C GLN A 66 10.47 25.26 -12.56
N ILE A 67 10.54 23.93 -12.44
CA ILE A 67 10.14 23.21 -11.24
C ILE A 67 11.21 22.22 -10.78
N MET A 68 11.14 21.85 -9.52
CA MET A 68 11.94 20.84 -8.87
C MET A 68 11.04 19.98 -7.99
N ILE A 69 11.28 18.67 -8.00
CA ILE A 69 10.63 17.74 -7.08
C ILE A 69 11.71 17.13 -6.21
N VAL A 70 11.49 17.17 -4.90
CA VAL A 70 12.41 16.69 -3.88
C VAL A 70 11.69 15.67 -3.01
N ILE A 71 12.25 14.47 -2.91
CA ILE A 71 11.84 13.42 -1.99
C ILE A 71 12.90 13.33 -0.89
N CYS A 72 12.47 13.40 0.36
CA CYS A 72 13.34 13.21 1.51
C CYS A 72 13.13 11.83 2.14
N THR A 73 14.21 11.17 2.51
CA THR A 73 14.22 9.83 3.13
C THR A 73 15.22 9.76 4.28
N ASP A 74 15.26 8.65 5.01
CA ASP A 74 16.39 8.35 5.88
C ASP A 74 17.63 8.01 5.05
N ILE A 75 18.82 8.23 5.62
CA ILE A 75 20.10 7.95 4.96
C ILE A 75 20.23 6.47 4.56
N LYS A 76 19.63 5.58 5.35
CA LYS A 76 19.68 4.12 5.17
C LYS A 76 18.77 3.63 4.03
N ASP A 77 17.86 4.47 3.53
CA ASP A 77 16.93 4.07 2.48
C ASP A 77 17.64 3.93 1.13
N ASN A 78 17.26 2.90 0.39
CA ASN A 78 17.78 2.59 -0.93
C ASN A 78 17.25 3.59 -1.96
N GLU A 79 18.16 4.29 -2.65
CA GLU A 79 17.80 5.30 -3.65
C GLU A 79 17.13 4.69 -4.89
N GLU A 80 17.51 3.47 -5.26
CA GLU A 80 16.95 2.76 -6.43
C GLU A 80 15.46 2.46 -6.28
N GLU A 81 14.95 2.35 -5.05
CA GLU A 81 13.52 2.18 -4.78
C GLU A 81 12.74 3.50 -4.89
N ILE A 82 13.43 4.64 -4.78
CA ILE A 82 12.82 5.98 -4.75
C ILE A 82 12.83 6.63 -6.14
N TYR A 83 13.79 6.28 -7.00
CA TYR A 83 13.87 6.84 -8.35
C TYR A 83 12.59 6.66 -9.17
N PRO A 84 11.96 5.46 -9.23
CA PRO A 84 10.72 5.28 -9.98
C PRO A 84 9.57 6.12 -9.42
N ILE A 85 9.52 6.31 -8.10
CA ILE A 85 8.52 7.14 -7.41
C ILE A 85 8.70 8.60 -7.84
N LEU A 86 9.92 9.12 -7.76
CA LEU A 86 10.25 10.48 -8.19
C LEU A 86 9.90 10.71 -9.66
N GLU A 87 10.32 9.82 -10.56
CA GLU A 87 10.03 9.91 -12.00
C GLU A 87 8.53 9.92 -12.28
N THR A 88 7.77 9.05 -11.61
CA THR A 88 6.31 8.97 -11.77
C THR A 88 5.62 10.26 -11.32
N ILE A 89 5.99 10.78 -10.15
CA ILE A 89 5.47 12.08 -9.66
C ILE A 89 5.82 13.19 -10.64
N PHE A 90 7.06 13.22 -11.11
CA PHE A 90 7.57 14.24 -12.03
C PHE A 90 6.85 14.24 -13.37
N SER A 91 6.70 13.06 -13.98
CA SER A 91 6.00 12.88 -15.26
C SER A 91 4.54 13.30 -15.16
N GLN A 92 3.81 12.82 -14.16
CA GLN A 92 2.39 13.16 -13.98
C GLN A 92 2.17 14.64 -13.64
N PHE A 93 3.06 15.25 -12.87
CA PHE A 93 2.96 16.67 -12.56
C PHE A 93 3.16 17.53 -13.81
N LEU A 94 4.16 17.22 -14.63
CA LEU A 94 4.42 17.94 -15.87
C LEU A 94 3.30 17.75 -16.90
N GLU A 95 2.77 16.54 -17.03
CA GLU A 95 1.63 16.27 -17.92
C GLU A 95 0.44 17.16 -17.56
N LYS A 96 0.12 17.30 -16.26
CA LYS A 96 -1.03 18.09 -15.82
C LYS A 96 -0.80 19.60 -15.79
N TYR A 97 0.41 20.06 -15.44
CA TYR A 97 0.66 21.45 -15.08
C TYR A 97 1.72 22.18 -15.90
N SER A 98 2.43 21.53 -16.82
CA SER A 98 3.54 22.18 -17.56
C SER A 98 3.11 23.44 -18.32
N ASP A 99 1.89 23.49 -18.84
CA ASP A 99 1.38 24.65 -19.58
C ASP A 99 1.17 25.90 -18.71
N LEU A 100 0.98 25.76 -17.40
CA LEU A 100 0.86 26.89 -16.47
C LEU A 100 2.17 27.66 -16.34
N PHE A 101 3.29 26.94 -16.44
CA PHE A 101 4.61 27.51 -16.29
C PHE A 101 5.16 28.02 -17.63
N LYS A 102 4.62 27.58 -18.77
CA LYS A 102 4.92 28.19 -20.07
C LYS A 102 4.44 29.64 -20.10
N ASN A 103 5.30 30.54 -20.59
CA ASN A 103 5.01 31.97 -20.74
C ASN A 103 4.61 32.70 -19.44
N ASN A 104 5.01 32.18 -18.26
CA ASN A 104 4.69 32.76 -16.95
C ASN A 104 3.18 33.00 -16.73
N LYS A 105 2.33 32.07 -17.19
CA LYS A 105 0.87 32.17 -17.06
C LYS A 105 0.36 31.94 -15.64
N TRP A 106 1.13 31.28 -14.79
CA TRP A 106 0.77 31.04 -13.40
C TRP A 106 0.86 32.33 -12.57
N ASP A 107 -0.24 32.68 -11.92
CA ASP A 107 -0.43 33.91 -11.12
C ASP A 107 -0.01 33.76 -9.65
N GLY A 108 0.46 32.57 -9.25
CA GLY A 108 0.82 32.26 -7.87
C GLY A 108 -0.27 31.51 -7.09
N GLU A 109 -1.43 31.25 -7.68
CA GLU A 109 -2.50 30.49 -7.02
C GLU A 109 -2.08 29.03 -6.77
N ARG A 110 -1.96 28.64 -5.50
CA ARG A 110 -1.48 27.29 -5.11
C ARG A 110 -2.60 26.26 -4.92
N THR A 111 -3.85 26.71 -4.83
CA THR A 111 -5.03 25.85 -4.63
C THR A 111 -5.19 24.85 -5.77
N ILE A 112 -4.78 25.21 -6.99
CA ILE A 112 -4.81 24.37 -8.19
C ILE A 112 -3.97 23.08 -8.07
N PHE A 113 -2.98 23.06 -7.16
CA PHE A 113 -2.14 21.89 -6.90
C PHE A 113 -2.72 21.00 -5.79
N LYS A 114 -3.78 21.41 -5.08
CA LYS A 114 -4.36 20.62 -3.99
C LYS A 114 -4.82 19.24 -4.45
N GLU A 115 -5.44 19.16 -5.63
CA GLU A 115 -5.89 17.87 -6.19
C GLU A 115 -4.73 16.91 -6.45
N PHE A 116 -3.56 17.42 -6.82
CA PHE A 116 -2.39 16.58 -7.09
C PHE A 116 -1.83 15.95 -5.81
N LYS A 117 -2.19 16.45 -4.63
CA LYS A 117 -1.78 15.86 -3.35
C LYS A 117 -2.22 14.40 -3.20
N GLU A 118 -3.41 14.06 -3.69
CA GLU A 118 -3.91 12.68 -3.65
C GLU A 118 -3.13 11.77 -4.61
N ASN A 119 -2.72 12.29 -5.76
CA ASN A 119 -1.88 11.54 -6.71
C ASN A 119 -0.50 11.25 -6.12
N VAL A 120 0.13 12.25 -5.47
CA VAL A 120 1.40 12.04 -4.77
C VAL A 120 1.26 10.95 -3.72
N ASP A 121 0.19 10.95 -2.92
CA ASP A 121 -0.02 9.90 -1.92
C ASP A 121 -0.16 8.52 -2.52
N LYS A 122 -0.92 8.38 -3.60
CA LYS A 122 -1.10 7.09 -4.29
C LYS A 122 0.24 6.55 -4.79
N ILE A 123 1.09 7.42 -5.33
CA ILE A 123 2.41 7.05 -5.86
C ILE A 123 3.37 6.68 -4.71
N VAL A 124 3.41 7.49 -3.65
CA VAL A 124 4.34 7.31 -2.52
C VAL A 124 3.97 6.11 -1.65
N LEU A 125 2.69 5.95 -1.33
CA LEU A 125 2.22 4.91 -0.41
C LEU A 125 1.93 3.58 -1.12
N GLY A 126 1.80 3.62 -2.44
CA GLY A 126 1.59 2.44 -3.26
C GLY A 126 0.29 1.68 -2.98
N PRO A 127 0.14 0.48 -3.57
CA PRO A 127 -1.01 -0.36 -3.31
C PRO A 127 -1.02 -0.92 -1.90
N ILE A 128 -2.21 -1.19 -1.37
CA ILE A 128 -2.38 -1.96 -0.14
C ILE A 128 -2.33 -3.44 -0.50
N LYS A 129 -1.27 -4.12 -0.03
CA LYS A 129 -1.13 -5.56 -0.18
C LYS A 129 -1.99 -6.31 0.83
N VAL A 130 -2.88 -7.16 0.33
CA VAL A 130 -3.76 -8.04 1.08
C VAL A 130 -3.42 -9.49 0.77
N SER A 131 -3.02 -10.24 1.78
CA SER A 131 -2.53 -11.62 1.64
C SER A 131 -3.52 -12.63 2.18
N ILE A 132 -3.83 -13.67 1.40
CA ILE A 132 -4.82 -14.68 1.76
C ILE A 132 -4.10 -15.96 2.20
N LEU A 133 -4.12 -16.23 3.51
CA LEU A 133 -3.45 -17.39 4.12
C LEU A 133 -4.43 -18.45 4.56
N GLY A 134 -3.99 -19.71 4.54
CA GLY A 134 -4.77 -20.85 5.00
C GLY A 134 -4.43 -22.13 4.25
N TYR A 135 -4.81 -23.28 4.80
CA TYR A 135 -4.53 -24.59 4.19
C TYR A 135 -5.18 -24.77 2.81
N GLY A 136 -4.73 -25.78 2.07
CA GLY A 136 -5.39 -26.23 0.84
C GLY A 136 -6.87 -26.54 1.07
N GLY A 137 -7.72 -26.18 0.11
CA GLY A 137 -9.14 -26.53 0.13
C GLY A 137 -10.03 -25.68 1.05
N VAL A 138 -9.51 -24.70 1.79
CA VAL A 138 -10.33 -23.82 2.66
C VAL A 138 -11.15 -22.77 1.88
N GLY A 139 -10.89 -22.62 0.58
CA GLY A 139 -11.63 -21.71 -0.32
C GLY A 139 -10.96 -20.34 -0.54
N LYS A 140 -9.62 -20.25 -0.47
CA LYS A 140 -8.87 -19.00 -0.70
C LYS A 140 -9.08 -18.45 -2.11
N THR A 141 -8.83 -19.25 -3.14
CA THR A 141 -9.06 -18.85 -4.54
C THR A 141 -10.51 -18.49 -4.83
N THR A 142 -11.46 -19.23 -4.23
CA THR A 142 -12.89 -18.89 -4.30
C THR A 142 -13.17 -17.52 -3.68
N LEU A 143 -12.56 -17.23 -2.52
CA LEU A 143 -12.67 -15.93 -1.85
C LEU A 143 -12.03 -14.81 -2.69
N THR A 144 -10.87 -15.05 -3.30
CA THR A 144 -10.23 -14.11 -4.23
C THR A 144 -11.17 -13.74 -5.37
N LYS A 145 -11.73 -14.75 -6.05
CA LYS A 145 -12.71 -14.57 -7.13
C LYS A 145 -13.95 -13.80 -6.68
N LEU A 146 -14.46 -14.12 -5.49
CA LEU A 146 -15.58 -13.40 -4.89
C LEU A 146 -15.27 -11.90 -4.71
N ILE A 147 -14.08 -11.57 -4.20
CA ILE A 147 -13.64 -10.19 -3.95
C ILE A 147 -13.47 -9.42 -5.28
N ILE A 148 -12.80 -10.01 -6.27
CA ILE A 148 -12.48 -9.30 -7.53
C ILE A 148 -13.66 -9.22 -8.51
N GLY A 149 -14.71 -10.01 -8.26
CA GLY A 149 -15.92 -9.97 -9.08
C GLY A 149 -16.02 -11.05 -10.15
N GLU A 150 -15.08 -12.01 -10.18
CA GLU A 150 -15.02 -13.08 -11.17
C GLU A 150 -16.07 -14.18 -10.96
N GLU A 151 -16.30 -14.98 -11.99
CA GLU A 151 -17.15 -16.16 -11.92
C GLU A 151 -16.56 -17.24 -10.99
N ILE A 152 -17.43 -17.74 -10.10
CA ILE A 152 -17.05 -18.76 -9.13
C ILE A 152 -17.25 -20.14 -9.76
N ASN A 153 -16.15 -20.86 -9.99
CA ASN A 153 -16.20 -22.27 -10.36
C ASN A 153 -16.28 -23.15 -9.09
N LEU A 154 -17.14 -24.17 -9.11
CA LEU A 154 -17.34 -25.12 -8.02
C LEU A 154 -16.33 -26.29 -8.06
N GLU A 155 -15.60 -26.48 -9.17
CA GLU A 155 -14.55 -27.48 -9.26
C GLU A 155 -13.29 -27.05 -8.49
N TYR A 156 -12.77 -27.94 -7.63
CA TYR A 156 -11.54 -27.69 -6.89
C TYR A 156 -10.31 -27.96 -7.76
N VAL A 157 -9.61 -26.89 -8.14
CA VAL A 157 -8.30 -26.95 -8.81
C VAL A 157 -7.24 -26.43 -7.83
N PRO A 158 -6.23 -27.24 -7.46
CA PRO A 158 -5.14 -26.78 -6.60
C PRO A 158 -4.36 -25.62 -7.24
N THR A 159 -4.21 -24.51 -6.51
CA THR A 159 -3.37 -23.37 -6.93
C THR A 159 -1.90 -23.77 -6.85
N ILE A 160 -1.16 -23.58 -7.95
CA ILE A 160 0.26 -23.98 -8.09
C ILE A 160 1.20 -22.81 -7.74
N THR A 161 0.84 -21.58 -8.12
CA THR A 161 1.61 -20.35 -7.92
C THR A 161 0.79 -19.29 -7.20
N ALA A 162 1.43 -18.26 -6.62
CA ALA A 162 0.71 -17.12 -6.07
C ALA A 162 0.02 -16.34 -7.20
N ASP A 163 -1.26 -16.00 -7.03
CA ASP A 163 -2.01 -15.18 -7.97
C ASP A 163 -2.12 -13.73 -7.45
N ILE A 164 -1.97 -12.76 -8.37
CA ILE A 164 -1.98 -11.34 -8.08
C ILE A 164 -3.19 -10.72 -8.77
N ALA A 165 -4.15 -10.24 -7.99
CA ALA A 165 -5.31 -9.54 -8.53
C ALA A 165 -5.39 -8.10 -7.99
N THR A 166 -5.54 -7.14 -8.90
CA THR A 166 -5.66 -5.72 -8.57
C THR A 166 -7.12 -5.28 -8.72
N PHE A 167 -7.65 -4.56 -7.73
CA PHE A 167 -8.99 -4.00 -7.82
C PHE A 167 -9.04 -2.58 -7.26
N ASP A 168 -9.47 -1.64 -8.10
CA ASP A 168 -9.37 -0.19 -7.83
C ASP A 168 -10.66 0.43 -7.27
N LYS A 169 -11.69 -0.36 -6.92
CA LYS A 169 -13.00 0.21 -6.51
C LYS A 169 -13.18 0.40 -5.00
N MET A 170 -12.10 0.35 -4.22
CA MET A 170 -12.19 0.31 -2.75
C MET A 170 -11.21 1.30 -2.11
N GLY A 171 -11.69 2.52 -1.87
CA GLY A 171 -10.95 3.55 -1.16
C GLY A 171 -9.96 4.35 -2.03
N LYS A 172 -9.00 5.01 -1.36
CA LYS A 172 -8.07 5.97 -1.98
C LYS A 172 -6.84 5.31 -2.64
N ARG A 173 -6.59 4.03 -2.37
CA ARG A 173 -5.42 3.28 -2.87
C ARG A 173 -5.87 2.01 -3.58
N SER A 174 -5.10 1.58 -4.57
CA SER A 174 -5.32 0.28 -5.22
C SER A 174 -5.06 -0.85 -4.22
N ILE A 175 -5.80 -1.94 -4.35
CA ILE A 175 -5.60 -3.14 -3.54
C ILE A 175 -4.98 -4.21 -4.41
N VAL A 176 -3.98 -4.89 -3.89
CA VAL A 176 -3.38 -6.06 -4.53
C VAL A 176 -3.60 -7.27 -3.64
N LEU A 177 -4.38 -8.23 -4.13
CA LEU A 177 -4.63 -9.51 -3.48
C LEU A 177 -3.56 -10.51 -3.87
N TRP A 178 -3.00 -11.18 -2.86
CA TRP A 178 -2.06 -12.28 -3.00
C TRP A 178 -2.73 -13.57 -2.52
N ASP A 179 -3.19 -14.40 -3.46
CA ASP A 179 -3.71 -15.74 -3.15
C ASP A 179 -2.56 -16.73 -3.12
N PHE A 180 -2.20 -17.22 -1.94
CA PHE A 180 -1.13 -18.19 -1.82
C PHE A 180 -1.63 -19.61 -2.12
N ALA A 181 -0.86 -20.33 -2.91
CA ALA A 181 -0.98 -21.78 -3.01
C ALA A 181 -0.96 -22.39 -1.60
N GLY A 182 -2.08 -22.97 -1.17
CA GLY A 182 -2.27 -23.52 0.18
C GLY A 182 -1.50 -24.81 0.46
N GLN A 183 -0.50 -25.13 -0.37
CA GLN A 183 0.32 -26.32 -0.18
C GLN A 183 1.40 -26.00 0.85
N ILE A 184 1.33 -26.72 1.97
CA ILE A 184 2.29 -26.69 3.09
C ILE A 184 3.74 -26.87 2.60
N GLN A 185 3.93 -27.41 1.40
CA GLN A 185 5.20 -27.66 0.74
C GLN A 185 6.03 -26.38 0.44
N PHE A 186 5.41 -25.19 0.48
CA PHE A 186 6.07 -23.91 0.20
C PHE A 186 6.14 -22.98 1.41
N THR A 187 6.03 -23.51 2.63
CA THR A 187 6.10 -22.70 3.86
C THR A 187 7.35 -21.84 3.97
N ASP A 188 8.46 -22.25 3.37
CA ASP A 188 9.73 -21.54 3.42
C ASP A 188 9.69 -20.22 2.63
N LEU A 189 8.71 -20.07 1.74
CA LEU A 189 8.50 -18.83 0.98
C LEU A 189 7.55 -17.86 1.70
N TRP A 190 6.86 -18.28 2.75
CA TRP A 190 5.79 -17.47 3.36
C TRP A 190 6.31 -16.17 3.96
N ASP A 191 7.53 -16.16 4.52
CA ASP A 191 8.14 -14.93 5.04
C ASP A 191 8.40 -13.91 3.92
N SER A 192 8.94 -14.37 2.80
CA SER A 192 9.15 -13.52 1.61
C SER A 192 7.83 -13.07 1.00
N LEU A 193 6.82 -13.94 0.99
CA LEU A 193 5.52 -13.69 0.41
C LEU A 193 4.67 -12.74 1.28
N LEU A 194 4.87 -12.75 2.59
CA LEU A 194 4.22 -11.84 3.54
C LEU A 194 4.93 -10.49 3.65
N LYS A 195 6.14 -10.34 3.11
CA LYS A 195 6.83 -9.04 3.02
C LYS A 195 5.88 -7.96 2.47
N GLU A 196 5.85 -6.81 3.13
CA GLU A 196 5.03 -5.62 2.79
C GLU A 196 3.50 -5.83 2.85
N THR A 197 3.04 -6.98 3.37
CA THR A 197 1.62 -7.21 3.61
C THR A 197 1.09 -6.21 4.64
N ARG A 198 -0.06 -5.61 4.37
CA ARG A 198 -0.76 -4.70 5.29
C ARG A 198 -1.99 -5.38 5.93
N ILE A 199 -2.65 -6.26 5.19
CA ILE A 199 -3.80 -7.03 5.67
C ILE A 199 -3.58 -8.52 5.39
N VAL A 200 -3.87 -9.37 6.37
CA VAL A 200 -3.92 -10.82 6.21
C VAL A 200 -5.36 -11.30 6.34
N LEU A 201 -5.87 -11.98 5.31
CA LEU A 201 -7.09 -12.78 5.38
C LEU A 201 -6.73 -14.22 5.76
N LEU A 202 -6.97 -14.57 7.02
CA LEU A 202 -6.68 -15.89 7.58
C LEU A 202 -7.90 -16.81 7.41
N VAL A 203 -7.89 -17.61 6.35
CA VAL A 203 -9.03 -18.41 5.91
C VAL A 203 -9.02 -19.82 6.50
N THR A 204 -10.16 -20.25 7.01
CA THR A 204 -10.43 -21.60 7.49
C THR A 204 -11.74 -22.12 6.95
N ASP A 205 -11.89 -23.44 6.81
CA ASP A 205 -13.15 -24.09 6.43
C ASP A 205 -14.15 -24.24 7.59
N SER A 206 -13.85 -23.60 8.73
CA SER A 206 -14.64 -23.61 9.97
C SER A 206 -14.77 -24.98 10.65
N SER A 207 -14.07 -26.03 10.21
CA SER A 207 -13.98 -27.28 10.98
C SER A 207 -13.04 -27.11 12.18
N TYR A 208 -13.31 -27.79 13.31
CA TYR A 208 -12.47 -27.67 14.51
C TYR A 208 -10.98 -27.94 14.23
N LYS A 209 -10.69 -29.00 13.46
CA LYS A 209 -9.31 -29.35 13.08
C LYS A 209 -8.66 -28.23 12.28
N ASN A 210 -9.33 -27.74 11.23
CA ASN A 210 -8.74 -26.72 10.37
C ASN A 210 -8.57 -25.38 11.09
N VAL A 211 -9.49 -24.99 11.97
CA VAL A 211 -9.35 -23.77 12.78
C VAL A 211 -8.11 -23.84 13.68
N GLN A 212 -7.86 -25.00 14.30
CA GLN A 212 -6.66 -25.23 15.11
C GLN A 212 -5.39 -25.18 14.26
N ASP A 213 -5.40 -25.76 13.06
CA ASP A 213 -4.24 -25.74 12.18
C ASP A 213 -3.99 -24.32 11.63
N THR A 214 -5.04 -23.58 11.27
CA THR A 214 -4.98 -22.17 10.86
C THR A 214 -4.40 -21.29 11.98
N LYS A 215 -4.71 -21.57 13.25
CA LYS A 215 -4.08 -20.89 14.39
C LYS A 215 -2.57 -21.11 14.43
N LYS A 216 -2.11 -22.36 14.23
CA LYS A 216 -0.67 -22.68 14.20
C LYS A 216 0.05 -21.96 13.05
N ILE A 217 -0.61 -21.81 11.90
CA ILE A 217 -0.09 -21.01 10.80
C ILE A 217 0.14 -19.56 11.24
N MET A 218 -0.88 -18.95 11.84
CA MET A 218 -0.80 -17.57 12.32
C MET A 218 0.34 -17.39 13.32
N GLU A 219 0.44 -18.29 14.31
CA GLU A 219 1.50 -18.25 15.33
C GLU A 219 2.90 -18.50 14.77
N LYS A 220 3.01 -19.22 13.64
CA LYS A 220 4.29 -19.53 13.00
C LYS A 220 4.81 -18.40 12.11
N PHE A 221 3.95 -17.77 11.31
CA PHE A 221 4.36 -16.85 10.23
C PHE A 221 4.02 -15.39 10.48
N ILE A 222 3.18 -15.09 11.47
CA ILE A 222 2.79 -13.71 11.77
C ILE A 222 3.38 -13.32 13.12
N GLU A 223 4.37 -12.44 13.08
CA GLU A 223 4.97 -11.88 14.28
C GLU A 223 3.97 -11.03 15.06
N LYS A 224 4.04 -11.11 16.40
CA LYS A 224 3.12 -10.39 17.30
C LYS A 224 3.19 -8.87 17.15
N ASP A 225 4.37 -8.34 16.82
CA ASP A 225 4.63 -6.91 16.65
C ASP A 225 4.60 -6.47 15.18
N SER A 226 4.04 -7.30 14.30
CA SER A 226 3.88 -6.93 12.89
C SER A 226 2.87 -5.79 12.72
N ASN A 227 3.13 -4.89 11.78
CA ASN A 227 2.20 -3.82 11.40
C ASN A 227 1.00 -4.32 10.55
N MET A 228 0.76 -5.64 10.54
CA MET A 228 -0.27 -6.28 9.74
C MET A 228 -1.60 -6.30 10.48
N LEU A 229 -2.69 -5.96 9.80
CA LEU A 229 -4.02 -6.20 10.32
C LEU A 229 -4.49 -7.60 9.91
N ILE A 230 -4.86 -8.42 10.90
CA ILE A 230 -5.28 -9.82 10.66
C ILE A 230 -6.80 -9.92 10.76
N ILE A 231 -7.41 -10.55 9.76
CA ILE A 231 -8.85 -10.81 9.67
C ILE A 231 -9.06 -12.31 9.54
N GLY A 232 -9.78 -12.91 10.48
CA GLY A 232 -10.22 -14.30 10.38
C GLY A 232 -11.38 -14.43 9.39
N ILE A 233 -11.30 -15.40 8.49
CA ILE A 233 -12.40 -15.76 7.59
C ILE A 233 -12.85 -17.18 7.93
N ALA A 234 -13.95 -17.28 8.68
CA ALA A 234 -14.63 -18.53 8.96
C ALA A 234 -15.47 -18.93 7.75
N ASN A 235 -14.85 -19.56 6.75
CA ASN A 235 -15.49 -19.91 5.48
C ASN A 235 -16.29 -21.22 5.58
N LYS A 236 -17.10 -21.51 4.55
CA LYS A 236 -17.96 -22.69 4.42
C LYS A 236 -19.02 -22.78 5.53
N GLN A 237 -19.58 -21.62 5.89
CA GLN A 237 -20.65 -21.52 6.89
C GLN A 237 -21.98 -22.12 6.44
N ASP A 238 -22.05 -22.79 5.30
CA ASP A 238 -23.14 -23.63 4.81
C ASP A 238 -23.06 -25.07 5.32
N LEU A 239 -21.87 -25.61 5.64
CA LEU A 239 -21.67 -27.02 6.01
C LEU A 239 -22.23 -27.38 7.40
N GLN A 240 -22.55 -28.67 7.63
CA GLN A 240 -23.18 -29.11 8.90
C GLN A 240 -22.24 -29.12 10.12
N ASN A 241 -20.95 -29.47 9.93
CA ASN A 241 -19.96 -29.61 11.01
C ASN A 241 -19.10 -28.35 11.23
N LYS A 242 -19.61 -27.19 10.82
CA LYS A 242 -18.94 -25.90 11.01
C LYS A 242 -19.00 -25.45 12.47
N LEU A 243 -17.91 -24.88 12.95
CA LEU A 243 -17.92 -24.05 14.15
C LEU A 243 -18.62 -22.73 13.84
N SER A 244 -19.31 -22.19 14.85
CA SER A 244 -19.88 -20.84 14.75
C SER A 244 -18.75 -19.81 14.61
N THR A 245 -19.01 -18.73 13.87
CA THR A 245 -18.04 -17.64 13.67
C THR A 245 -17.46 -17.13 15.00
N LYS A 246 -18.30 -16.97 16.03
CA LYS A 246 -17.86 -16.54 17.37
C LYS A 246 -16.89 -17.52 18.03
N PHE A 247 -17.03 -18.82 17.78
CA PHE A 247 -16.12 -19.83 18.33
C PHE A 247 -14.80 -19.86 17.55
N VAL A 248 -14.86 -19.70 16.23
CA VAL A 248 -13.66 -19.52 15.40
C VAL A 248 -12.88 -18.28 15.85
N GLU A 249 -13.57 -17.16 16.05
CA GLU A 249 -13.00 -15.90 16.56
C GLU A 249 -12.24 -16.11 17.88
N LYS A 250 -12.87 -16.82 18.83
CA LYS A 250 -12.23 -17.13 20.13
C LYS A 250 -10.96 -17.96 19.99
N ILE A 251 -10.91 -18.90 19.04
CA ILE A 251 -9.73 -19.75 18.85
C ILE A 251 -8.61 -18.95 18.20
N LEU A 252 -8.91 -18.21 17.12
CA LEU A 252 -7.93 -17.44 16.35
C LEU A 252 -7.49 -16.17 17.07
N ASN A 253 -8.32 -15.65 17.98
CA ASN A 253 -8.07 -14.41 18.74
C ASN A 253 -7.82 -13.18 17.84
N VAL A 254 -8.56 -13.09 16.73
CA VAL A 254 -8.56 -11.97 15.79
C VAL A 254 -9.99 -11.72 15.30
N PRO A 255 -10.37 -10.50 14.89
CA PRO A 255 -11.70 -10.22 14.34
C PRO A 255 -12.05 -11.21 13.23
N THR A 256 -13.16 -11.94 13.37
CA THR A 256 -13.47 -13.06 12.47
C THR A 256 -14.88 -12.96 11.90
N PHE A 257 -14.99 -13.16 10.59
CA PHE A 257 -16.25 -13.05 9.86
C PHE A 257 -16.63 -14.37 9.20
N GLY A 258 -17.91 -14.73 9.32
CA GLY A 258 -18.48 -15.92 8.71
C GLY A 258 -18.72 -15.71 7.22
N MET A 259 -18.25 -16.62 6.38
CA MET A 259 -18.38 -16.52 4.93
C MET A 259 -18.88 -17.81 4.31
N ILE A 260 -19.58 -17.65 3.19
CA ILE A 260 -19.83 -18.71 2.21
C ILE A 260 -19.23 -18.21 0.90
N ALA A 261 -17.94 -18.45 0.69
CA ALA A 261 -17.20 -17.86 -0.44
C ALA A 261 -17.78 -18.22 -1.82
N ILE A 262 -18.49 -19.36 -1.92
CA ILE A 262 -19.18 -19.79 -3.14
C ILE A 262 -20.46 -18.98 -3.45
N ASN A 263 -20.96 -18.19 -2.51
CA ASN A 263 -22.20 -17.44 -2.65
C ASN A 263 -21.89 -15.96 -2.98
N PRO A 264 -22.21 -15.48 -4.20
CA PRO A 264 -21.96 -14.10 -4.62
C PRO A 264 -22.57 -13.02 -3.71
N ASN A 265 -23.64 -13.33 -2.96
CA ASN A 265 -24.27 -12.37 -2.04
C ASN A 265 -23.34 -11.95 -0.89
N TYR A 266 -22.31 -12.75 -0.60
CA TYR A 266 -21.29 -12.43 0.41
C TYR A 266 -20.26 -11.38 -0.09
N ARG A 267 -20.30 -11.00 -1.38
CA ARG A 267 -19.38 -10.02 -1.97
C ARG A 267 -19.48 -8.66 -1.28
N ILE A 268 -20.69 -8.16 -1.07
CA ILE A 268 -20.92 -6.87 -0.41
C ILE A 268 -20.31 -6.89 1.00
N MET A 269 -20.53 -7.98 1.74
CA MET A 269 -20.02 -8.11 3.10
C MET A 269 -18.48 -8.15 3.17
N ILE A 270 -17.82 -8.94 2.33
CA ILE A 270 -16.34 -8.96 2.32
C ILE A 270 -15.78 -7.61 1.86
N HIS A 271 -16.49 -6.90 0.97
CA HIS A 271 -16.08 -5.56 0.56
C HIS A 271 -16.19 -4.55 1.71
N GLU A 272 -17.27 -4.57 2.48
CA GLU A 272 -17.43 -3.70 3.66
C GLU A 272 -16.35 -3.96 4.71
N ILE A 273 -16.05 -5.24 4.99
CA ILE A 273 -14.99 -5.63 5.94
C ILE A 273 -13.63 -5.12 5.47
N LEU A 274 -13.27 -5.35 4.20
CA LEU A 274 -11.98 -4.90 3.67
C LEU A 274 -11.87 -3.37 3.72
N ASN A 275 -12.93 -2.65 3.35
CA ASN A 275 -12.96 -1.18 3.41
C ASN A 275 -12.72 -0.67 4.83
N GLU A 276 -13.35 -1.26 5.85
CA GLU A 276 -13.14 -0.86 7.25
C GLU A 276 -11.65 -0.95 7.65
N PHE A 277 -10.97 -2.01 7.24
CA PHE A 277 -9.57 -2.24 7.57
C PHE A 277 -8.61 -1.38 6.73
N ILE A 278 -8.96 -1.13 5.47
CA ILE A 278 -8.23 -0.20 4.60
C ILE A 278 -8.30 1.21 5.17
N GLU A 279 -9.47 1.65 5.66
CA GLU A 279 -9.61 2.95 6.30
C GLU A 279 -8.79 3.06 7.59
N LYS A 280 -8.65 1.97 8.36
CA LYS A 280 -7.71 1.93 9.50
C LYS A 280 -6.25 2.11 9.03
N ILE A 281 -5.85 1.44 7.95
CA ILE A 281 -4.50 1.59 7.35
C ILE A 281 -4.27 3.00 6.84
N ASN A 282 -5.24 3.60 6.14
CA ASN A 282 -5.17 4.98 5.67
C ASN A 282 -4.95 5.96 6.83
N LYS A 283 -5.67 5.79 7.94
CA LYS A 283 -5.48 6.62 9.14
C LYS A 283 -4.10 6.44 9.77
N ILE A 284 -3.59 5.21 9.84
CA ILE A 284 -2.25 4.91 10.35
C ILE A 284 -1.18 5.57 9.48
N ASP A 285 -1.36 5.54 8.15
CA ASP A 285 -0.41 6.10 7.19
C ASP A 285 -0.52 7.63 7.03
N GLY A 286 -1.42 8.29 7.76
CA GLY A 286 -1.58 9.74 7.72
C GLY A 286 -2.37 10.29 6.52
N PHE A 287 -3.16 9.45 5.83
CA PHE A 287 -4.26 9.93 4.98
C PHE A 287 -5.37 10.45 5.90
N ILE A 288 -5.28 11.71 6.30
CA ILE A 288 -6.39 12.41 6.98
C ILE A 288 -7.07 13.29 5.93
N ASP A 289 -8.41 13.26 5.93
CA ASP A 289 -9.27 14.14 5.12
C ASP A 289 -9.06 15.63 5.42
#